data_AF-A0A8T1GBR9-F1
#
_entry.id   AF-A0A8T1GBR9-F1
#
_cell.length_a   1.000
_cell.length_b   1.000
_cell.length_c   1.000
_cell.angle_alpha   90.00
_cell.angle_beta   90.00
_cell.angle_gamma   90.00
#
_symmetry.space_group_name_H-M   'P 1'
#
loop_
_entity.id
_entity.type
_entity.pdbx_description
1 polymer ?
#
loop_
_entity_poly.entity_id
_entity_poly.type
_entity_poly.pdbx_seq_one_letter_code
_entity_poly.pdbx_strand_id
1 'polypeptide(L)'
;MNEFESQVDGVRRVLMELLDNEEDLRLLYLTKIYENPDLLSDLYSFDSEEAEVLIENYLQDIFSTRTTAELLQHWITNTESLATLKLDSKRNYLLRVQLVFSLVSINIAVGTLVSGMLGMNVASGMGSADYGSRSVAVAIIIFFVISMVHEVT
;
A
#
# COMPACT_ATOMS: atom_id res chain seq x y z
N MET A 1 10.84 18.07 4.05
CA MET A 1 9.50 18.49 3.59
C MET A 1 9.15 19.87 4.15
N ASN A 2 9.17 20.05 5.47
CA ASN A 2 8.69 21.28 6.12
C ASN A 2 9.41 22.58 5.73
N GLU A 3 10.72 22.56 5.47
CA GLU A 3 11.44 23.78 5.08
C GLU A 3 11.06 24.25 3.67
N PHE A 4 10.97 23.33 2.72
CA PHE A 4 10.56 23.63 1.34
C PHE A 4 9.10 24.09 1.30
N GLU A 5 8.19 23.41 2.01
CA GLU A 5 6.78 23.83 2.11
C GLU A 5 6.65 25.21 2.74
N SER A 6 7.41 25.50 3.81
CA SER A 6 7.41 26.82 4.43
C SER A 6 7.94 27.91 3.49
N GLN A 7 8.93 27.60 2.64
CA GLN A 7 9.45 28.54 1.65
C GLN A 7 8.42 28.78 0.53
N VAL A 8 7.80 27.73 0.00
CA VAL A 8 6.76 27.84 -1.03
C VAL A 8 5.56 28.62 -0.51
N ASP A 9 5.13 28.35 0.72
CA ASP A 9 4.04 29.09 1.36
C ASP A 9 4.41 30.55 1.63
N GLY A 10 5.68 30.83 1.95
CA GLY A 10 6.21 32.19 2.07
C GLY A 10 6.17 32.95 0.74
N VAL A 11 6.68 32.34 -0.33
CA VAL A 11 6.66 32.92 -1.69
C VAL A 11 5.23 33.16 -2.15
N ARG A 12 4.33 32.18 -2.00
CA ARG A 12 2.91 32.33 -2.32
C ARG A 12 2.29 33.52 -1.58
N ARG A 13 2.57 33.67 -0.28
CA ARG A 13 2.02 34.74 0.53
C ARG A 13 2.48 36.11 0.06
N VAL A 14 3.76 36.25 -0.26
CA VAL A 14 4.31 37.50 -0.80
C VAL A 14 3.69 37.82 -2.16
N LEU A 15 3.54 36.84 -3.05
CA LEU A 15 2.91 37.04 -4.36
C LEU A 15 1.43 37.45 -4.24
N MET A 16 0.70 36.89 -3.28
CA MET A 16 -0.68 37.31 -2.98
C MET A 16 -0.74 38.74 -2.43
N GLU A 17 0.15 39.09 -1.50
CA GLU A 17 0.24 40.44 -0.94
C GLU A 17 0.58 41.48 -2.01
N LEU A 18 1.45 41.11 -2.96
CA LEU A 18 1.79 41.95 -4.11
C LEU A 18 0.59 42.10 -5.05
N LEU A 19 -0.16 41.02 -5.31
CA LEU A 19 -1.37 41.06 -6.14
C LEU A 19 -2.48 41.94 -5.52
N ASP A 20 -2.61 41.92 -4.18
CA ASP A 20 -3.58 42.74 -3.46
C ASP A 20 -3.24 44.24 -3.45
N ASN A 21 -1.96 44.60 -3.68
CA ASN A 21 -1.50 45.99 -3.69
C ASN A 21 -1.22 46.49 -5.12
N GLU A 22 -2.20 47.19 -5.68
CA GLU A 22 -2.12 47.76 -7.02
C GLU A 22 -0.98 48.78 -7.19
N GLU A 23 -0.59 49.49 -6.13
CA GLU A 23 0.57 50.41 -6.16
C GLU A 23 1.89 49.64 -6.35
N ASP A 24 2.06 48.53 -5.63
CA ASP A 24 3.25 47.67 -5.74
C ASP A 24 3.32 46.98 -7.12
N LEU A 25 2.17 46.56 -7.66
CA LEU A 25 2.04 46.06 -9.02
C LEU A 25 2.50 47.08 -10.07
N ARG A 26 2.11 48.34 -9.92
CA ARG A 26 2.49 49.42 -10.83
C ARG A 26 3.97 49.77 -10.70
N LEU A 27 4.53 49.70 -9.50
CA LEU A 27 5.96 49.94 -9.24
C LEU A 27 6.88 48.88 -9.86
N LEU A 28 6.37 47.67 -10.17
CA LEU A 28 7.14 46.66 -10.92
C LEU A 28 7.51 47.11 -12.34
N TYR A 29 6.80 48.08 -12.93
CA TYR A 29 7.08 48.62 -14.26
C TYR A 29 8.24 49.63 -14.26
N LEU A 30 9.38 49.23 -13.70
CA LEU A 30 10.59 50.04 -13.57
C LEU A 30 11.07 50.61 -14.92
N THR A 31 10.93 49.85 -16.01
CA THR A 31 11.29 50.31 -17.36
C THR A 31 10.42 51.48 -17.82
N LYS A 32 9.09 51.40 -17.63
CA LYS A 32 8.18 52.50 -18.00
C LYS A 32 8.45 53.74 -17.15
N ILE A 33 8.69 53.54 -15.85
CA ILE A 33 9.06 54.60 -14.89
C ILE A 33 10.38 55.27 -15.28
N TYR A 34 11.36 54.49 -15.74
CA TYR A 34 12.65 55.02 -16.20
C TYR A 34 12.50 55.85 -17.48
N GLU A 35 11.64 55.43 -18.40
CA GLU A 35 11.39 56.15 -19.66
C GLU A 35 10.61 57.45 -19.44
N ASN A 36 9.65 57.47 -18.51
CA ASN A 36 8.85 58.66 -18.18
C ASN A 36 8.76 58.85 -16.66
N PRO A 37 9.67 59.66 -16.07
CA PRO A 37 9.73 59.87 -14.61
C PRO A 37 8.46 60.50 -14.03
N ASP A 38 7.69 61.24 -14.84
CA ASP A 38 6.42 61.86 -14.44
C ASP A 38 5.37 60.81 -14.04
N LEU A 39 5.50 59.56 -14.51
CA LEU A 39 4.61 58.44 -14.12
C LEU A 39 4.71 58.08 -12.63
N LEU A 40 5.79 58.45 -11.94
CA LEU A 40 5.89 58.26 -10.48
C LEU A 40 4.90 59.15 -9.71
N SER A 41 4.50 60.28 -10.30
CA SER A 41 3.53 61.19 -9.68
C SER A 41 2.08 60.78 -9.92
N ASP A 42 1.83 59.96 -10.96
CA ASP A 42 0.52 59.42 -11.30
C ASP A 42 0.63 57.95 -11.75
N LEU A 43 0.87 57.07 -10.78
CA LEU A 43 1.00 55.61 -11.02
C LEU A 43 -0.26 54.99 -11.65
N TYR A 44 -1.41 55.66 -11.54
CA TYR A 44 -2.70 55.20 -12.08
C TYR A 44 -2.85 55.51 -13.57
N SER A 45 -1.87 56.16 -14.21
CA SER A 45 -1.97 56.60 -15.61
C SER A 45 -1.69 55.50 -16.64
N PHE A 46 -1.19 54.32 -16.24
CA PHE A 46 -0.83 53.22 -17.14
C PHE A 46 -1.28 51.87 -16.60
N ASP A 47 -1.51 50.87 -17.44
CA ASP A 47 -2.06 49.58 -16.98
C ASP A 47 -0.99 48.64 -16.38
N SER A 48 -1.36 47.93 -15.30
CA SER A 48 -0.59 46.87 -14.64
C SER A 48 -1.11 45.45 -14.91
N GLU A 49 -2.16 45.30 -15.72
CA GLU A 49 -2.83 44.02 -16.03
C GLU A 49 -1.84 42.91 -16.46
N GLU A 50 -0.80 43.22 -17.23
CA GLU A 50 0.16 42.21 -17.68
C GLU A 50 0.98 41.60 -16.52
N ALA A 51 1.39 42.42 -15.54
CA ALA A 51 2.09 41.94 -14.36
C ALA A 51 1.15 41.17 -13.42
N GLU A 52 -0.09 41.64 -13.28
CA GLU A 52 -1.15 40.98 -12.52
C GLU A 52 -1.42 39.57 -13.05
N VAL A 53 -1.75 39.45 -14.34
CA VAL A 53 -2.04 38.16 -15.01
C VAL A 53 -0.86 37.20 -14.92
N LEU A 54 0.38 37.70 -15.03
CA LEU A 54 1.57 36.87 -14.86
C LEU A 54 1.67 36.29 -13.45
N ILE A 55 1.49 37.13 -12.42
CA ILE A 55 1.55 36.71 -11.02
C ILE A 55 0.40 35.75 -10.70
N GLU A 56 -0.81 36.01 -11.18
CA GLU A 56 -1.96 35.12 -11.05
C GLU A 56 -1.70 33.75 -11.65
N ASN A 57 -1.11 33.70 -12.86
CA ASN A 57 -0.76 32.45 -13.52
C ASN A 57 0.22 31.61 -12.68
N TYR A 58 1.27 32.24 -12.15
CA TYR A 58 2.21 31.57 -11.26
C TYR A 58 1.57 31.10 -9.95
N LEU A 59 0.71 31.92 -9.34
CA LEU A 59 -0.04 31.53 -8.14
C LEU A 59 -0.92 30.30 -8.43
N GLN A 60 -1.63 30.30 -9.56
CA GLN A 60 -2.47 29.18 -9.98
C GLN A 60 -1.65 27.91 -10.18
N ASP A 61 -0.48 27.99 -10.81
CA ASP A 61 0.42 26.85 -11.01
C ASP A 61 0.94 26.29 -9.68
N ILE A 62 1.29 27.16 -8.73
CA ILE A 62 1.70 26.77 -7.38
C ILE A 62 0.56 25.99 -6.69
N PHE A 63 -0.68 26.50 -6.74
CA PHE A 63 -1.84 25.81 -6.14
C PHE A 63 -2.16 24.48 -6.82
N SER A 64 -2.11 24.44 -8.16
CA SER A 64 -2.37 23.24 -8.95
C SER A 64 -1.35 22.15 -8.64
N THR A 65 -0.06 22.52 -8.58
CA THR A 65 1.03 21.61 -8.25
C THR A 65 0.89 21.08 -6.83
N ARG A 66 0.57 21.95 -5.86
CA ARG A 66 0.34 21.53 -4.47
C ARG A 66 -0.82 20.54 -4.37
N THR A 67 -1.96 20.85 -4.98
CA THR A 67 -3.14 19.98 -4.98
C THR A 67 -2.82 18.61 -5.60
N THR A 68 -2.10 18.61 -6.72
CA THR A 68 -1.68 17.38 -7.38
C THR A 68 -0.73 16.56 -6.49
N ALA A 69 0.20 17.21 -5.80
CA ALA A 69 1.11 16.55 -4.87
C ALA A 69 0.37 15.94 -3.67
N GLU A 70 -0.61 16.65 -3.10
CA GLU A 70 -1.47 16.14 -2.03
C GLU A 70 -2.27 14.91 -2.49
N LEU A 71 -2.86 14.96 -3.69
CA LEU A 71 -3.54 13.80 -4.28
C LEU A 71 -2.59 12.61 -4.45
N LEU A 72 -1.41 12.81 -5.02
CA LEU A 72 -0.42 11.74 -5.21
C LEU A 72 0.01 11.11 -3.88
N GLN A 73 0.17 11.91 -2.82
CA GLN A 73 0.45 11.38 -1.48
C GLN A 73 -0.69 10.50 -0.95
N HIS A 74 -1.94 10.90 -1.17
CA HIS A 74 -3.09 10.05 -0.86
C HIS A 74 -3.11 8.75 -1.67
N TRP A 75 -2.79 8.80 -2.97
CA TRP A 75 -2.69 7.62 -3.83
C TRP A 75 -1.59 6.65 -3.36
N ILE A 76 -0.43 7.17 -2.97
CA ILE A 76 0.67 6.37 -2.42
C ILE A 76 0.24 5.68 -1.14
N THR A 77 -0.32 6.42 -0.19
CA THR A 77 -0.79 5.87 1.11
C THR A 77 -1.85 4.80 0.91
N ASN A 78 -2.80 5.01 -0.01
CA ASN A 78 -3.81 4.01 -0.34
C ASN A 78 -3.19 2.76 -0.96
N THR A 79 -2.22 2.93 -1.86
CA THR A 79 -1.50 1.81 -2.49
C THR A 79 -0.67 1.02 -1.48
N GLU A 80 -0.01 1.70 -0.54
CA GLU A 80 0.73 1.07 0.56
C GLU A 80 -0.18 0.21 1.44
N SER A 81 -1.35 0.73 1.80
CA SER A 81 -2.36 -0.01 2.54
C SER A 81 -2.82 -1.26 1.78
N LEU A 82 -3.10 -1.13 0.48
CA LEU A 82 -3.47 -2.26 -0.38
C LEU A 82 -2.35 -3.30 -0.49
N ALA A 83 -1.09 -2.87 -0.61
CA ALA A 83 0.06 -3.76 -0.66
C ALA A 83 0.21 -4.54 0.65
N THR A 84 0.07 -3.86 1.79
CA THR A 84 0.09 -4.47 3.13
C THR A 84 -1.01 -5.51 3.28
N LEU A 85 -2.25 -5.16 2.93
CA LEU A 85 -3.38 -6.10 2.94
C LEU A 85 -3.13 -7.31 2.05
N LYS A 86 -2.47 -7.13 0.90
CA LYS A 86 -2.13 -8.23 -0.01
C LYS A 86 -1.07 -9.15 0.59
N LEU A 87 -0.05 -8.59 1.23
CA LEU A 87 1.00 -9.35 1.92
C LEU A 87 0.41 -10.15 3.09
N ASP A 88 -0.47 -9.54 3.88
CA ASP A 88 -1.17 -10.22 4.98
C ASP A 88 -2.05 -11.35 4.46
N SER A 89 -2.77 -11.14 3.35
CA SER A 89 -3.54 -12.20 2.70
C SER A 89 -2.64 -13.36 2.25
N LYS A 90 -1.46 -13.09 1.69
CA LYS A 90 -0.50 -14.13 1.30
C LYS A 90 0.07 -14.88 2.49
N ARG A 91 0.39 -14.17 3.58
CA ARG A 91 0.82 -14.79 4.84
C ARG A 91 -0.27 -15.72 5.40
N ASN A 92 -1.51 -15.26 5.43
CA ASN A 92 -2.66 -16.07 5.89
C ASN A 92 -2.91 -17.27 4.98
N TYR A 93 -2.73 -17.12 3.66
CA TYR A 93 -2.81 -18.23 2.73
C TYR A 93 -1.72 -19.27 2.99
N LEU A 94 -0.46 -18.86 3.17
CA LEU A 94 0.65 -19.76 3.46
C LEU A 94 0.46 -20.48 4.80
N LEU A 95 -0.01 -19.77 5.83
CA LEU A 95 -0.32 -20.37 7.13
C LEU A 95 -1.40 -21.46 7.01
N ARG A 96 -2.46 -21.20 6.23
CA ARG A 96 -3.49 -22.20 5.94
C ARG A 96 -2.91 -23.43 5.24
N VAL A 97 -2.06 -23.23 4.23
CA VAL A 97 -1.41 -24.33 3.52
C VAL A 97 -0.52 -25.15 4.47
N GLN A 98 0.27 -24.49 5.31
CA GLN A 98 1.13 -25.15 6.29
C GLN A 98 0.32 -25.98 7.30
N LEU A 99 -0.82 -25.46 7.76
CA LEU A 99 -1.72 -26.18 8.66
C LEU A 99 -2.24 -27.47 8.02
N VAL A 100 -2.69 -27.42 6.76
CA VAL A 100 -3.16 -28.62 6.04
C VAL A 100 -2.03 -29.65 5.89
N PHE A 101 -0.81 -29.23 5.52
CA PHE A 101 0.33 -30.15 5.45
C PHE A 101 0.68 -30.76 6.81
N SER A 102 0.60 -29.97 7.88
CA SER A 102 0.84 -30.47 9.24
C SER A 102 -0.20 -31.54 9.63
N LEU A 103 -1.48 -31.32 9.33
CA LEU A 103 -2.55 -32.30 9.58
C LEU A 103 -2.31 -33.60 8.81
N VAL A 104 -1.96 -33.50 7.52
CA VAL A 104 -1.60 -34.67 6.70
C VAL A 104 -0.40 -35.42 7.30
N SER A 105 0.64 -34.70 7.72
CA SER A 105 1.84 -35.31 8.32
C SER A 105 1.54 -36.02 9.64
N ILE A 106 0.70 -35.44 10.50
CA ILE A 106 0.26 -36.06 11.76
C ILE A 106 -0.55 -37.33 11.48
N ASN A 107 -1.49 -37.28 10.53
CA ASN A 107 -2.27 -38.45 10.13
C ASN A 107 -1.35 -39.59 9.64
N ILE A 108 -0.34 -39.27 8.82
CA ILE A 108 0.63 -40.28 8.33
C ILE A 108 1.43 -40.86 9.50
N ALA A 109 1.93 -40.01 10.41
CA ALA A 109 2.69 -40.46 11.58
C ALA A 109 1.89 -41.42 12.47
N VAL A 110 0.60 -41.14 12.71
CA VAL A 110 -0.30 -42.02 13.46
C VAL A 110 -0.50 -43.35 12.72
N GLY A 111 -0.75 -43.32 11.40
CA GLY A 111 -0.88 -44.53 10.59
C GLY A 111 0.38 -45.40 10.61
N THR A 112 1.56 -44.79 10.48
CA THR A 112 2.85 -45.48 10.57
C THR A 112 3.09 -46.05 11.97
N LEU A 113 2.75 -45.33 13.05
CA LEU A 113 2.88 -45.84 14.42
C LEU A 113 2.03 -47.08 14.66
N VAL A 114 0.76 -47.05 14.26
CA VAL A 114 -0.16 -48.19 14.41
C VAL A 114 0.31 -49.38 13.57
N SER A 115 0.72 -49.12 12.32
CA SER A 115 1.29 -50.14 11.44
C SER A 115 2.57 -50.75 12.01
N GLY A 116 3.45 -49.95 12.63
CA GLY A 116 4.67 -50.41 13.29
C GLY A 116 4.39 -51.27 14.53
N MET A 117 3.52 -50.80 15.43
CA MET A 117 3.14 -51.56 16.64
C MET A 117 2.55 -52.93 16.29
N LEU A 118 1.69 -52.99 15.28
CA LEU A 118 1.04 -54.24 14.85
C LEU A 118 1.97 -55.11 14.00
N GLY A 119 2.78 -54.52 13.10
CA GLY A 119 3.76 -55.25 12.30
C GLY A 119 4.80 -55.98 13.14
N MET A 120 5.19 -55.40 14.28
CA MET A 120 6.13 -56.02 15.22
C MET A 120 5.51 -57.17 16.05
N ASN A 121 4.19 -57.17 16.28
CA ASN A 121 3.50 -58.16 17.13
C ASN A 121 2.84 -59.30 16.33
N VAL A 122 2.55 -59.09 15.04
CA VAL A 122 1.96 -60.11 14.14
C VAL A 122 3.00 -61.15 13.69
N ALA A 123 4.29 -60.83 13.71
CA ALA A 123 5.37 -61.75 13.34
C ALA A 123 5.65 -62.84 14.39
N SER A 124 5.34 -62.61 15.67
CA SER A 124 5.77 -63.46 16.79
C SER A 124 4.68 -64.40 17.35
N GLY A 125 3.40 -64.27 16.98
CA GLY A 125 2.33 -65.07 17.60
C GLY A 125 1.14 -65.48 16.74
N MET A 126 1.01 -65.04 15.49
CA MET A 126 -0.19 -65.32 14.67
C MET A 126 0.16 -65.83 13.28
N GLY A 127 0.85 -66.97 13.24
CA GLY A 127 1.36 -67.60 12.01
C GLY A 127 0.34 -68.34 11.14
N SER A 128 -0.96 -68.01 11.12
CA SER A 128 -1.93 -68.77 10.30
C SER A 128 -3.22 -68.06 9.87
N ALA A 129 -3.30 -66.72 9.95
CA ALA A 129 -4.45 -65.98 9.42
C ALA A 129 -4.02 -64.88 8.44
N ASP A 130 -3.83 -65.25 7.17
CA ASP A 130 -3.55 -64.34 6.05
C ASP A 130 -4.62 -63.23 5.91
N TYR A 131 -5.82 -63.46 6.46
CA TYR A 131 -6.91 -62.48 6.53
C TYR A 131 -6.76 -61.42 7.64
N GLY A 132 -6.04 -61.71 8.72
CA GLY A 132 -5.96 -60.84 9.90
C GLY A 132 -5.02 -59.63 9.71
N SER A 133 -3.87 -59.84 9.08
CA SER A 133 -2.94 -58.75 8.73
C SER A 133 -3.53 -57.83 7.65
N ARG A 134 -4.22 -58.43 6.67
CA ARG A 134 -4.88 -57.69 5.58
C ARG A 134 -6.08 -56.89 6.06
N SER A 135 -6.89 -57.41 7.00
CA SER A 135 -8.03 -56.68 7.55
C SER A 135 -7.60 -55.47 8.37
N VAL A 136 -6.52 -55.59 9.15
CA VAL A 136 -5.93 -54.48 9.92
C VAL A 136 -5.37 -53.41 8.98
N ALA A 137 -4.66 -53.79 7.91
CA ALA A 137 -4.16 -52.84 6.92
C ALA A 137 -5.30 -52.07 6.23
N VAL A 138 -6.39 -52.77 5.87
CA VAL A 138 -7.59 -52.15 5.30
C VAL A 138 -8.28 -51.22 6.30
N ALA A 139 -8.38 -51.60 7.58
CA ALA A 139 -8.97 -50.76 8.62
C ALA A 139 -8.17 -49.48 8.86
N ILE A 140 -6.83 -49.54 8.84
CA ILE A 140 -5.96 -48.36 8.96
C ILE A 140 -6.14 -47.42 7.76
N ILE A 141 -6.21 -47.96 6.54
CA ILE A 141 -6.44 -47.17 5.32
C ILE A 141 -7.82 -46.51 5.37
N ILE A 142 -8.86 -47.23 5.78
CA ILE A 142 -10.22 -46.69 5.91
C ILE A 142 -10.27 -45.59 6.98
N PHE A 143 -9.67 -45.81 8.15
CA PHE A 143 -9.59 -44.82 9.21
C PHE A 143 -8.85 -43.54 8.76
N PHE A 144 -7.77 -43.71 7.99
CA PHE A 144 -7.00 -42.61 7.41
C PHE A 144 -7.85 -41.81 6.41
N VAL A 145 -8.56 -42.48 5.50
CA VAL A 145 -9.44 -41.83 4.51
C VAL A 145 -10.59 -41.10 5.18
N ILE A 146 -11.22 -41.69 6.20
CA ILE A 146 -12.32 -41.07 6.95
C ILE A 146 -11.84 -39.83 7.72
N SER A 147 -10.71 -39.92 8.41
CA SER A 147 -10.15 -38.78 9.15
C SER A 147 -9.79 -37.63 8.21
N MET A 148 -9.18 -37.92 7.06
CA MET A 148 -8.81 -36.90 6.08
C MET A 148 -10.04 -36.24 5.43
N VAL A 149 -11.11 -36.99 5.17
CA VAL A 149 -12.37 -36.45 4.62
C VAL A 149 -13.15 -35.61 5.65
N HIS A 150 -13.17 -36.01 6.92
CA HIS A 150 -13.87 -35.28 7.97
C HIS A 150 -13.22 -33.93 8.31
N GLU A 151 -11.89 -33.84 8.21
CA GLU A 151 -11.13 -32.63 8.58
C GLU A 151 -11.07 -31.58 7.43
N VAL A 152 -11.40 -31.97 6.20
CA VAL A 152 -11.40 -31.11 5.00
C VAL A 152 -12.79 -30.50 4.69
N THR A 153 -13.87 -31.05 5.26
CA THR A 153 -15.26 -30.57 5.11
C THR A 153 -15.61 -29.57 6.20
#